data_AF-A0A2M7WRW7-F1
#
_entry.id   AF-A0A2M7WRW7-F1
#
_cell.length_a   1.000
_cell.length_b   1.000
_cell.length_c   1.000
_cell.angle_alpha   90.00
_cell.angle_beta   90.00
_cell.angle_gamma   90.00
#
_symmetry.space_group_name_H-M   'P 1'
#
loop_
_entity.id
_entity.type
_entity.pdbx_description
1 polymer ?
#
loop_
_entity_poly.entity_id
_entity_poly.type
_entity_poly.pdbx_seq_one_letter_code
_entity_poly.pdbx_strand_id
1 'polypeptide(L)'
;LLMWLGELITEFGVGNGVSLIIFAGIVVSLPTVISQLIFTFDPAQLPIYIIGLAVTLLVTFGVVVVTEAERPIPITYAKQVRSGGQTTGGLSTYLPLRVNQAGVIPIIFALSILLFPQMIFQFLSQSSVLIVANISNLILGLLANNWFYTSAYFVLVFLFTYFYTAVTFDPDSVATNLQKSGAFVPGVRPGPATSEHIARILTRLTLVGALFLGTIAILPLILRSVTGIQALAIGGTALLIVVSVVLDLTKKINAQVSVREY
;
A
#
# COMPACT_ATOMS: atom_id res chain seq x y z
N LEU A 1 -20.33 6.58 13.04
CA LEU A 1 -21.04 5.40 12.48
C LEU A 1 -20.12 4.58 11.57
N LEU A 2 -19.52 5.15 10.51
CA LEU A 2 -18.59 4.41 9.63
C LEU A 2 -17.33 3.89 10.34
N MET A 3 -16.72 4.67 11.24
CA MET A 3 -15.58 4.23 12.05
C MET A 3 -15.94 3.01 12.91
N TRP A 4 -17.04 3.10 13.66
CA TRP A 4 -17.55 2.00 14.49
C TRP A 4 -17.90 0.75 13.66
N LEU A 5 -18.51 0.91 12.49
CA LEU A 5 -18.72 -0.22 11.56
C LEU A 5 -17.39 -0.82 11.09
N GLY A 6 -16.37 0.01 10.83
CA GLY A 6 -15.03 -0.45 10.46
C GLY A 6 -14.37 -1.25 11.58
N GLU A 7 -14.54 -0.84 12.83
CA GLU A 7 -14.07 -1.58 14.01
C GLU A 7 -14.80 -2.91 14.15
N LEU A 8 -16.13 -2.93 14.04
CA LEU A 8 -16.92 -4.17 14.07
C LEU A 8 -16.53 -5.15 12.97
N ILE A 9 -16.29 -4.67 11.74
CA ILE A 9 -15.83 -5.53 10.64
C ILE A 9 -14.44 -6.09 10.93
N THR A 10 -13.59 -5.32 11.61
CA THR A 10 -12.25 -5.78 12.01
C THR A 10 -12.32 -6.83 13.13
N GLU A 11 -13.25 -6.67 14.06
CA GLU A 11 -13.43 -7.57 15.21
C GLU A 11 -14.12 -8.89 14.82
N PHE A 12 -15.21 -8.83 14.05
CA PHE A 12 -16.02 -9.99 13.70
C PHE A 12 -15.75 -10.54 12.29
N GLY A 13 -15.03 -9.81 11.45
CA GLY A 13 -14.75 -10.16 10.05
C GLY A 13 -13.31 -10.57 9.78
N VAL A 14 -12.94 -10.54 8.50
CA VAL A 14 -11.58 -10.86 8.03
C VAL A 14 -11.00 -9.63 7.35
N GLY A 15 -9.82 -9.18 7.80
CA GLY A 15 -9.15 -8.03 7.20
C GLY A 15 -9.18 -6.78 8.06
N ASN A 16 -8.89 -5.65 7.43
CA ASN A 16 -9.03 -4.32 8.05
C ASN A 16 -10.36 -3.72 7.57
N GLY A 17 -11.29 -3.50 8.49
CA GLY A 17 -12.64 -3.04 8.17
C GLY A 17 -12.68 -1.66 7.52
N VAL A 18 -11.76 -0.76 7.87
CA VAL A 18 -11.64 0.56 7.23
C VAL A 18 -11.29 0.41 5.75
N SER A 19 -10.32 -0.46 5.44
CA SER A 19 -9.92 -0.75 4.05
C SER A 19 -11.06 -1.38 3.24
N LEU A 20 -11.85 -2.27 3.86
CA LEU A 20 -13.01 -2.90 3.21
C LEU A 20 -14.14 -1.91 2.92
N ILE A 21 -14.38 -0.95 3.81
CA ILE A 21 -15.37 0.11 3.57
C ILE A 21 -14.94 0.98 2.38
N ILE A 22 -13.65 1.35 2.30
CA ILE A 22 -13.11 2.12 1.16
C ILE A 22 -13.22 1.31 -0.13
N PHE A 23 -12.87 0.02 -0.10
CA PHE A 23 -13.02 -0.89 -1.23
C PHE A 23 -14.49 -0.95 -1.70
N ALA A 24 -15.44 -1.15 -0.79
CA ALA A 24 -16.86 -1.20 -1.13
C ALA A 24 -17.33 0.11 -1.77
N GLY A 25 -16.91 1.26 -1.23
CA GLY A 25 -17.21 2.58 -1.81
C GLY A 25 -16.69 2.74 -3.23
N ILE A 26 -15.48 2.27 -3.52
CA ILE A 26 -14.92 2.27 -4.87
C ILE A 26 -15.71 1.33 -5.79
N VAL A 27 -15.95 0.10 -5.37
CA VAL A 27 -16.61 -0.92 -6.20
C VAL A 27 -18.03 -0.51 -6.59
N VAL A 28 -18.78 0.14 -5.69
CA VAL A 28 -20.12 0.67 -5.97
C VAL A 28 -20.10 1.77 -7.04
N SER A 29 -18.99 2.49 -7.20
CA SER A 29 -18.86 3.52 -8.23
C SER A 29 -18.55 2.95 -9.63
N LEU A 30 -18.00 1.73 -9.72
CA LEU A 30 -17.59 1.12 -11.00
C LEU A 30 -18.71 0.98 -12.03
N PRO A 31 -19.92 0.50 -11.69
CA PRO A 31 -21.03 0.43 -12.65
C PRO A 31 -21.37 1.79 -13.27
N THR A 32 -21.29 2.86 -12.49
CA THR A 32 -21.54 4.23 -12.95
C THR A 32 -20.45 4.71 -13.90
N VAL A 33 -19.18 4.38 -13.62
CA VAL A 33 -18.06 4.72 -14.50
C VAL A 33 -18.15 3.95 -15.82
N ILE A 34 -18.51 2.67 -15.77
CA ILE A 34 -18.70 1.83 -16.97
C ILE A 34 -19.86 2.35 -17.82
N SER A 35 -20.99 2.68 -17.21
CA SER A 35 -22.13 3.21 -17.96
C SER A 35 -21.77 4.54 -18.62
N GLN A 36 -21.11 5.46 -17.92
CA GLN A 36 -20.61 6.70 -18.51
C GLN A 36 -19.65 6.47 -19.67
N LEU A 37 -18.72 5.51 -19.56
CA LEU A 37 -17.82 5.13 -20.65
C LEU A 37 -18.56 4.63 -21.89
N ILE A 38 -19.63 3.85 -21.71
CA ILE A 38 -20.45 3.34 -22.83
C ILE A 38 -21.24 4.48 -23.49
N PHE A 39 -21.83 5.39 -22.71
CA PHE A 39 -22.64 6.49 -23.24
C PHE A 39 -21.82 7.63 -23.85
N THR A 40 -20.57 7.82 -23.40
CA THR A 40 -19.64 8.84 -23.94
C THR A 40 -18.64 8.25 -24.94
N PHE A 41 -18.89 7.01 -25.39
CA PHE A 41 -18.02 6.31 -26.32
C PHE A 41 -17.98 7.00 -27.69
N ASP A 42 -16.83 7.58 -28.00
CA ASP A 42 -16.51 8.12 -29.32
C ASP A 42 -15.48 7.19 -30.00
N PRO A 43 -15.76 6.67 -31.21
CA PRO A 43 -14.80 5.89 -31.99
C PRO A 43 -13.43 6.58 -32.18
N ALA A 44 -13.37 7.92 -32.16
CA ALA A 44 -12.11 8.66 -32.24
C ALA A 44 -11.20 8.46 -31.02
N GLN A 45 -11.75 8.06 -29.86
CA GLN A 45 -11.03 7.85 -28.61
C GLN A 45 -10.60 6.39 -28.40
N LEU A 46 -10.93 5.48 -29.32
CA LEU A 46 -10.54 4.07 -29.28
C LEU A 46 -9.04 3.84 -28.98
N PRO A 47 -8.09 4.54 -29.64
CA PRO A 47 -6.67 4.37 -29.35
C PRO A 47 -6.32 4.70 -27.89
N ILE A 48 -6.96 5.72 -27.31
CA ILE A 48 -6.71 6.14 -25.92
C ILE A 48 -7.29 5.12 -24.94
N TYR A 49 -8.46 4.54 -25.24
CA TYR A 49 -9.04 3.48 -24.40
C TYR A 49 -8.17 2.21 -24.40
N ILE A 50 -7.62 1.82 -25.56
CA ILE A 50 -6.71 0.68 -25.68
C ILE A 50 -5.43 0.92 -24.88
N ILE A 51 -4.83 2.11 -25.01
CA ILE A 51 -3.64 2.48 -24.23
C ILE A 51 -3.97 2.51 -22.73
N GLY A 52 -5.11 3.07 -22.34
CA GLY A 52 -5.57 3.12 -20.96
C GLY A 52 -5.74 1.73 -20.34
N LEU A 53 -6.33 0.79 -21.09
CA LEU A 53 -6.48 -0.60 -20.67
C LEU A 53 -5.13 -1.30 -20.53
N ALA A 54 -4.23 -1.12 -21.51
CA ALA A 54 -2.88 -1.68 -21.46
C ALA A 54 -2.09 -1.17 -20.24
N VAL A 55 -2.16 0.14 -19.97
CA VAL A 55 -1.49 0.73 -18.80
C VAL A 55 -2.11 0.23 -17.50
N THR A 56 -3.44 0.10 -17.45
CA THR A 56 -4.13 -0.44 -16.26
C THR A 56 -3.69 -1.87 -15.95
N LEU A 57 -3.59 -2.73 -16.97
CA LEU A 57 -3.09 -4.10 -16.82
C LEU A 57 -1.62 -4.11 -16.37
N LEU A 58 -0.77 -3.27 -16.98
CA LEU A 58 0.64 -3.17 -16.61
C LEU A 58 0.82 -2.72 -15.17
N VAL A 59 0.07 -1.72 -14.73
CA VAL A 59 0.07 -1.21 -13.36
C VAL A 59 -0.40 -2.30 -12.39
N THR A 60 -1.51 -2.98 -12.70
CA THR A 60 -2.03 -4.07 -11.88
C THR A 60 -1.00 -5.18 -11.72
N PHE A 61 -0.40 -5.61 -12.84
CA PHE A 61 0.66 -6.61 -12.84
C PHE A 61 1.85 -6.18 -11.99
N GLY A 62 2.33 -4.94 -12.18
CA GLY A 62 3.42 -4.39 -11.38
C GLY A 62 3.12 -4.42 -9.89
N VAL A 63 1.93 -3.97 -9.48
CA VAL A 63 1.52 -3.98 -8.07
C VAL A 63 1.49 -5.37 -7.50
N VAL A 64 0.93 -6.35 -8.21
CA VAL A 64 0.88 -7.75 -7.76
C VAL A 64 2.30 -8.28 -7.57
N VAL A 65 3.17 -8.12 -8.57
CA VAL A 65 4.55 -8.63 -8.52
C VAL A 65 5.32 -8.04 -7.34
N VAL A 66 5.25 -6.72 -7.11
CA VAL A 66 5.99 -6.11 -6.00
C VAL A 66 5.36 -6.40 -4.64
N THR A 67 4.05 -6.59 -4.58
CA THR A 67 3.35 -6.92 -3.32
C THR A 67 3.54 -8.38 -2.91
N GLU A 68 3.82 -9.26 -3.86
CA GLU A 68 4.21 -10.66 -3.61
C GLU A 68 5.73 -10.84 -3.47
N ALA A 69 6.53 -9.90 -3.96
CA ALA A 69 7.97 -9.94 -3.82
C ALA A 69 8.39 -9.97 -2.34
N GLU A 70 9.21 -10.96 -2.01
CA GLU A 70 9.81 -11.13 -0.71
C GLU A 70 11.31 -11.35 -0.83
N ARG A 71 12.03 -10.89 0.19
CA ARG A 71 13.43 -11.14 0.40
C ARG A 71 13.58 -12.20 1.50
N PRO A 72 13.99 -13.42 1.15
CA PRO A 72 14.22 -14.46 2.15
C PRO A 72 15.50 -14.16 2.93
N ILE A 73 15.42 -14.17 4.27
CA ILE A 73 16.59 -14.17 5.15
C ILE A 73 16.81 -15.60 5.65
N PRO A 74 17.93 -16.27 5.33
CA PRO A 74 18.17 -17.63 5.80
C PRO A 74 18.28 -17.65 7.33
N ILE A 75 17.57 -18.57 7.96
CA ILE A 75 17.64 -18.84 9.40
C ILE A 75 17.91 -20.32 9.62
N THR A 76 18.65 -20.64 10.68
CA THR A 76 18.95 -22.00 11.07
C THR A 76 18.46 -22.21 12.50
N TYR A 77 17.76 -23.32 12.73
CA TYR A 77 17.38 -23.71 14.08
C TYR A 77 18.57 -24.39 14.77
N ALA A 78 18.84 -23.97 16.01
CA ALA A 78 19.81 -24.61 16.87
C ALA A 78 19.34 -26.03 17.19
N LYS A 79 20.15 -27.02 16.80
CA LYS A 79 19.93 -28.42 17.15
C LYS A 79 20.38 -28.65 18.59
N GLN A 80 19.61 -29.39 19.38
CA GLN A 80 20.13 -29.97 20.63
C GLN A 80 21.26 -30.93 20.26
N VAL A 81 22.50 -30.61 20.66
CA VAL A 81 23.64 -31.51 20.53
C VAL A 81 23.41 -32.66 21.53
N ARG A 82 22.81 -33.76 21.08
CA ARG A 82 22.91 -35.03 21.82
C ARG A 82 24.32 -35.57 21.62
N SER A 83 25.00 -35.78 22.74
CA SER A 83 26.37 -36.29 22.84
C SER A 83 26.62 -37.47 21.89
N GLY A 84 27.64 -37.36 21.01
CA GLY A 84 28.27 -38.51 20.36
C GLY A 84 27.94 -38.83 18.90
N GLY A 85 27.22 -37.99 18.14
CA GLY A 85 26.91 -38.28 16.72
C GLY A 85 27.08 -37.08 15.80
N GLN A 86 27.68 -37.31 14.63
CA GLN A 86 28.03 -36.32 13.61
C GLN A 86 26.96 -35.24 13.41
N THR A 87 27.42 -34.01 13.18
CA THR A 87 26.60 -32.81 12.94
C THR A 87 25.86 -32.91 11.61
N THR A 88 24.83 -33.75 11.52
CA THR A 88 23.86 -33.68 10.42
C THR A 88 23.10 -32.36 10.60
N GLY A 89 23.25 -31.47 9.62
CA GLY A 89 22.97 -30.03 9.66
C GLY A 89 21.61 -29.65 10.26
N GLY A 90 21.56 -28.46 10.87
CA GLY A 90 20.31 -27.86 11.32
C GLY A 90 19.34 -27.69 10.16
N LEU A 91 18.03 -27.76 10.44
CA LEU A 91 17.01 -27.50 9.43
C LEU A 91 17.15 -26.03 9.00
N SER A 92 17.65 -25.79 7.80
CA SER A 92 17.73 -24.45 7.21
C SER A 92 16.36 -24.06 6.69
N THR A 93 15.83 -22.94 7.16
CA THR A 93 14.63 -22.31 6.59
C THR A 93 14.94 -20.84 6.31
N TYR A 94 13.93 -20.05 5.97
CA TYR A 94 14.06 -18.62 5.77
C TYR A 94 12.94 -17.85 6.45
N LEU A 95 13.25 -16.63 6.87
CA LEU A 95 12.29 -15.63 7.29
C LEU A 95 11.93 -14.77 6.06
N PRO A 96 10.67 -14.81 5.56
CA PRO A 96 10.24 -13.98 4.45
C PRO A 96 10.05 -12.52 4.89
N LEU A 97 10.79 -11.59 4.28
CA LEU A 97 10.54 -10.15 4.43
C LEU A 97 9.97 -9.59 3.13
N ARG A 98 8.73 -9.13 3.14
CA ARG A 98 8.07 -8.55 1.97
C ARG A 98 8.71 -7.21 1.60
N VAL A 99 8.78 -6.92 0.30
CA VAL A 99 9.26 -5.62 -0.22
C VAL A 99 8.31 -4.50 0.19
N ASN A 100 6.99 -4.74 0.13
CA ASN A 100 5.97 -3.84 0.62
C ASN A 100 5.28 -4.42 1.87
N GLN A 101 5.79 -4.10 3.05
CA GLN A 101 5.15 -4.44 4.33
C GLN A 101 3.94 -3.55 4.64
N ALA A 102 3.91 -2.34 4.11
CA ALA A 102 2.90 -1.34 4.43
C ALA A 102 1.56 -1.55 3.72
N GLY A 103 1.55 -2.35 2.64
CA GLY A 103 0.36 -2.61 1.84
C GLY A 103 -0.17 -1.32 1.22
N VAL A 104 -1.49 -1.09 1.36
CA VAL A 104 -2.24 0.02 0.74
C VAL A 104 -2.36 1.25 1.64
N ILE A 105 -2.12 1.06 2.93
CA ILE A 105 -2.46 2.05 3.96
C ILE A 105 -1.74 3.39 3.73
N PRO A 106 -0.44 3.43 3.34
CA PRO A 106 0.23 4.69 3.00
C PRO A 106 -0.45 5.50 1.90
N ILE A 107 -0.97 4.82 0.88
CA ILE A 107 -1.65 5.45 -0.27
C ILE A 107 -2.93 6.14 0.20
N ILE A 108 -3.71 5.44 1.04
CA ILE A 108 -4.96 5.94 1.59
C ILE A 108 -4.71 7.15 2.49
N PHE A 109 -3.70 7.11 3.37
CA PHE A 109 -3.35 8.24 4.23
C PHE A 109 -2.83 9.45 3.45
N ALA A 110 -2.03 9.22 2.41
CA ALA A 110 -1.57 10.32 1.56
C ALA A 110 -2.76 11.02 0.87
N LEU A 111 -3.73 10.26 0.35
CA LEU A 111 -4.94 10.82 -0.24
C LEU A 111 -5.81 11.57 0.78
N SER A 112 -6.01 11.01 1.97
CA SER A 112 -6.86 11.66 2.98
C SER A 112 -6.28 12.99 3.46
N ILE A 113 -4.95 13.08 3.61
CA ILE A 113 -4.27 14.33 3.98
C ILE A 113 -4.33 15.37 2.87
N LEU A 114 -4.33 14.98 1.59
CA LEU A 114 -4.49 15.93 0.48
C LEU A 114 -5.95 16.40 0.34
N LEU A 115 -6.91 15.50 0.48
CA LEU A 115 -8.33 15.80 0.29
C LEU A 115 -8.91 16.61 1.46
N PHE A 116 -8.44 16.40 2.68
CA PHE A 116 -9.01 17.03 3.87
C PHE A 116 -8.91 18.57 3.85
N PRO A 117 -7.75 19.19 3.60
CA PRO A 117 -7.66 20.64 3.44
C PRO A 117 -8.48 21.14 2.24
N GLN A 118 -8.47 20.40 1.12
CA GLN A 118 -9.20 20.78 -0.08
C GLN A 118 -10.71 20.92 0.20
N MET A 119 -11.28 19.98 0.96
CA MET A 119 -12.69 20.02 1.36
C MET A 119 -12.99 21.24 2.25
N ILE A 120 -12.12 21.54 3.22
CA ILE A 120 -12.27 22.71 4.10
C ILE A 120 -12.23 24.01 3.29
N PHE A 121 -11.25 24.15 2.39
CA PHE A 121 -11.14 25.36 1.57
C PHE A 121 -12.25 25.47 0.53
N GLN A 122 -12.81 24.36 0.02
CA GLN A 122 -14.01 24.38 -0.84
C GLN A 122 -15.26 24.88 -0.10
N PHE A 123 -15.37 24.60 1.19
CA PHE A 123 -16.47 25.13 2.00
C PHE A 123 -16.24 26.62 2.32
N LEU A 124 -15.02 26.98 2.70
CA LEU A 124 -14.65 28.37 3.03
C LEU A 124 -14.66 29.30 1.81
N SER A 125 -14.45 28.80 0.59
CA SER A 125 -14.54 29.59 -0.64
C SER A 125 -15.97 30.07 -0.93
N GLN A 126 -16.98 29.44 -0.35
CA GLN A 126 -18.40 29.84 -0.44
C GLN A 126 -18.80 30.81 0.69
N SER A 127 -17.87 31.21 1.56
CA SER A 127 -18.13 32.17 2.63
C SER A 127 -18.38 33.58 2.10
N SER A 128 -19.26 34.32 2.76
CA SER A 128 -19.56 35.73 2.48
C SER A 128 -18.40 36.69 2.83
N VAL A 129 -17.38 36.22 3.56
CA VAL A 129 -16.21 37.02 3.94
C VAL A 129 -15.16 36.98 2.83
N LEU A 130 -15.00 38.11 2.13
CA LEU A 130 -14.13 38.25 0.94
C LEU A 130 -12.67 37.81 1.18
N ILE A 131 -12.12 38.09 2.36
CA ILE A 131 -10.74 37.72 2.74
C ILE A 131 -10.59 36.20 2.85
N VAL A 132 -11.56 35.54 3.49
CA VAL A 132 -11.58 34.07 3.66
C VAL A 132 -11.77 33.38 2.32
N ALA A 133 -12.64 33.92 1.47
CA ALA A 133 -12.87 33.40 0.12
C ALA A 133 -11.62 33.53 -0.75
N ASN A 134 -10.92 34.67 -0.72
CA ASN A 134 -9.70 34.88 -1.51
C ASN A 134 -8.55 33.97 -1.07
N ILE A 135 -8.31 33.81 0.23
CA ILE A 135 -7.29 32.88 0.75
C ILE A 135 -7.64 31.44 0.35
N SER A 136 -8.90 31.05 0.49
CA SER A 136 -9.36 29.71 0.13
C SER A 136 -9.20 29.44 -1.37
N ASN A 137 -9.52 30.40 -2.23
CA ASN A 137 -9.35 30.29 -3.68
C ASN A 137 -7.87 30.21 -4.11
N LEU A 138 -6.97 30.94 -3.43
CA LEU A 138 -5.53 30.82 -3.67
C LEU A 138 -5.01 29.43 -3.32
N ILE A 139 -5.42 28.89 -2.18
CA ILE A 139 -5.02 27.54 -1.73
C ILE A 139 -5.62 26.47 -2.64
N LEU A 140 -6.89 26.59 -3.01
CA LEU A 140 -7.52 25.70 -4.00
C LEU A 140 -6.84 25.79 -5.36
N GLY A 141 -6.40 26.97 -5.79
CA GLY A 141 -5.62 27.14 -7.02
C GLY A 141 -4.28 26.42 -6.98
N LEU A 142 -3.60 26.44 -5.83
CA LEU A 142 -2.36 25.69 -5.61
C LEU A 142 -2.61 24.17 -5.60
N LEU A 143 -3.65 23.69 -4.90
CA LEU A 143 -4.01 22.27 -4.88
C LEU A 143 -4.57 21.78 -6.23
N ALA A 144 -5.16 22.67 -7.03
CA ALA A 144 -5.62 22.35 -8.38
C ALA A 144 -4.47 22.28 -9.39
N ASN A 145 -3.29 22.81 -9.06
CA ASN A 145 -2.11 22.67 -9.90
C ASN A 145 -1.67 21.20 -9.95
N ASN A 146 -1.83 20.58 -11.11
CA ASN A 146 -1.55 19.17 -11.31
C ASN A 146 -0.11 18.78 -10.92
N TRP A 147 0.87 19.65 -11.17
CA TRP A 147 2.27 19.38 -10.83
C TRP A 147 2.52 19.41 -9.33
N PHE A 148 1.93 20.40 -8.63
CA PHE A 148 2.01 20.47 -7.18
C PHE A 148 1.28 19.30 -6.51
N TYR A 149 0.04 19.01 -6.94
CA TYR A 149 -0.74 17.90 -6.41
C TYR A 149 -0.03 16.55 -6.61
N THR A 150 0.50 16.29 -7.81
CA THR A 150 1.18 15.04 -8.14
C THR A 150 2.48 14.87 -7.36
N SER A 151 3.29 15.93 -7.26
CA SER A 151 4.55 15.89 -6.51
C SER A 151 4.33 15.76 -5.00
N ALA A 152 3.38 16.52 -4.44
CA ALA A 152 2.98 16.39 -3.04
C ALA A 152 2.49 14.96 -2.77
N TYR A 153 1.63 14.41 -3.63
CA TYR A 153 1.13 13.05 -3.48
C TYR A 153 2.25 12.01 -3.49
N PHE A 154 3.22 12.11 -4.41
CA PHE A 154 4.39 11.24 -4.42
C PHE A 154 5.17 11.29 -3.09
N VAL A 155 5.46 12.50 -2.61
CA VAL A 155 6.24 12.71 -1.37
C VAL A 155 5.50 12.17 -0.17
N LEU A 156 4.18 12.43 -0.07
CA LEU A 156 3.36 11.90 1.01
C LEU A 156 3.34 10.36 0.98
N VAL A 157 3.08 9.74 -0.17
CA VAL A 157 3.09 8.27 -0.27
C VAL A 157 4.45 7.71 0.15
N PHE A 158 5.54 8.28 -0.35
CA PHE A 158 6.90 7.86 0.00
C PHE A 158 7.16 7.94 1.51
N LEU A 159 6.81 9.08 2.13
CA LEU A 159 6.98 9.30 3.57
C LEU A 159 6.11 8.37 4.40
N PHE A 160 4.83 8.19 4.04
CA PHE A 160 3.92 7.32 4.77
C PHE A 160 4.29 5.85 4.64
N THR A 161 4.87 5.40 3.52
CA THR A 161 5.37 4.03 3.39
C THR A 161 6.52 3.78 4.38
N TYR A 162 7.44 4.74 4.54
CA TYR A 162 8.50 4.66 5.55
C TYR A 162 7.95 4.70 6.97
N PHE A 163 7.11 5.68 7.27
CA PHE A 163 6.52 5.86 8.59
C PHE A 163 5.73 4.62 9.02
N TYR A 164 4.83 4.14 8.16
CA TYR A 164 4.01 2.97 8.47
C TYR A 164 4.87 1.71 8.68
N THR A 165 5.87 1.49 7.82
CA THR A 165 6.72 0.30 7.96
C THR A 165 7.56 0.36 9.25
N ALA A 166 8.08 1.53 9.61
CA ALA A 166 8.85 1.71 10.84
C ALA A 166 8.00 1.52 12.11
N VAL A 167 6.72 1.91 12.08
CA VAL A 167 5.80 1.75 13.22
C VAL A 167 5.29 0.32 13.36
N THR A 168 5.06 -0.38 12.24
CA THR A 168 4.42 -1.71 12.28
C THR A 168 5.41 -2.87 12.34
N PHE A 169 6.63 -2.70 11.84
CA PHE A 169 7.64 -3.73 11.84
C PHE A 169 8.75 -3.38 12.83
N ASP A 170 8.79 -4.10 13.95
CA ASP A 170 9.82 -3.94 14.98
C ASP A 170 10.91 -5.04 14.85
N PRO A 171 12.11 -4.71 14.35
CA PRO A 171 13.22 -5.66 14.20
C PRO A 171 13.69 -6.28 15.52
N ASP A 172 13.57 -5.57 16.65
CA ASP A 172 13.99 -6.06 17.97
C ASP A 172 13.07 -7.19 18.43
N SER A 173 11.76 -7.03 18.21
CA SER A 173 10.78 -8.08 18.50
C SER A 173 11.02 -9.34 17.66
N VAL A 174 11.33 -9.18 16.36
CA VAL A 174 11.61 -10.30 15.45
C VAL A 174 12.88 -11.02 15.86
N ALA A 175 13.95 -10.29 16.18
CA ALA A 175 15.22 -10.88 16.65
C ALA A 175 15.04 -11.64 17.96
N THR A 176 14.27 -11.09 18.90
CA THR A 176 13.95 -11.74 20.19
C THR A 176 13.12 -13.00 19.99
N ASN A 177 12.13 -12.97 19.08
CA ASN A 177 11.32 -14.13 18.76
C ASN A 177 12.14 -15.24 18.09
N LEU A 178 13.04 -14.90 17.16
CA LEU A 178 13.98 -15.87 16.59
C LEU A 178 14.81 -16.54 17.69
N GLN A 179 15.37 -15.76 18.60
CA GLN A 179 16.16 -16.28 19.72
C GLN A 179 15.33 -17.21 20.63
N LYS A 180 14.10 -16.82 20.98
CA LYS A 180 13.18 -17.63 21.80
C LYS A 180 12.79 -18.94 21.11
N SER A 181 12.63 -18.93 19.78
CA SER A 181 12.37 -20.12 18.97
C SER A 181 13.62 -20.97 18.70
N GLY A 182 14.79 -20.61 19.25
CA GLY A 182 16.05 -21.31 19.00
C GLY A 182 16.58 -21.12 17.58
N ALA A 183 16.06 -20.17 16.81
CA ALA A 183 16.53 -19.83 15.47
C ALA A 183 17.57 -18.71 15.50
N PHE A 184 18.53 -18.75 14.59
CA PHE A 184 19.51 -17.67 14.41
C PHE A 184 19.85 -17.47 12.93
N VAL A 185 20.28 -16.25 12.60
CA VAL A 185 20.75 -15.90 11.26
C VAL A 185 22.23 -16.32 11.15
N PRO A 186 22.62 -17.18 10.20
CA PRO A 186 24.01 -17.58 10.02
C PRO A 186 24.92 -16.36 9.81
N GLY A 187 26.05 -16.31 10.52
CA GLY A 187 27.03 -15.22 10.42
C GLY A 187 26.71 -13.96 11.24
N VAL A 188 25.58 -13.91 11.96
CA VAL A 188 25.22 -12.79 12.84
C VAL A 188 25.02 -13.28 14.27
N ARG A 189 25.56 -12.55 15.25
CA ARG A 189 25.42 -12.92 16.67
C ARG A 189 23.96 -12.71 17.12
N PRO A 190 23.32 -13.69 17.78
CA PRO A 190 21.97 -13.55 18.30
C PRO A 190 21.81 -12.36 19.24
N GLY A 191 20.66 -11.69 19.19
CA GLY A 191 20.36 -10.51 20.01
C GLY A 191 20.45 -9.19 19.20
N PRO A 192 21.06 -8.12 19.74
CA PRO A 192 21.06 -6.80 19.11
C PRO A 192 21.64 -6.76 17.69
N ALA A 193 22.67 -7.57 17.42
CA ALA A 193 23.28 -7.62 16.09
C ALA A 193 22.33 -8.23 15.03
N THR A 194 21.48 -9.19 15.40
CA THR A 194 20.43 -9.72 14.52
C THR A 194 19.37 -8.65 14.23
N SER A 195 18.95 -7.88 15.25
CA SER A 195 18.01 -6.79 15.07
C SER A 195 18.56 -5.73 14.10
N GLU A 196 19.80 -5.27 14.30
CA GLU A 196 20.43 -4.29 13.42
C GLU A 196 20.56 -4.80 11.98
N HIS A 197 20.86 -6.10 11.81
CA HIS A 197 20.91 -6.73 10.50
C HIS A 197 19.54 -6.72 9.80
N ILE A 198 18.48 -7.11 10.50
CA ILE A 198 17.11 -7.09 9.98
C ILE A 198 16.67 -5.65 9.67
N ALA A 199 16.94 -4.70 10.58
CA ALA A 199 16.63 -3.29 10.40
C ALA A 199 17.27 -2.73 9.13
N ARG A 200 18.58 -2.97 8.92
CA ARG A 200 19.31 -2.51 7.73
C ARG A 200 18.75 -3.10 6.44
N ILE A 201 18.32 -4.36 6.47
CA ILE A 201 17.65 -5.01 5.33
C ILE A 201 16.31 -4.34 5.06
N LEU A 202 15.52 -4.13 6.11
CA LEU A 202 14.19 -3.54 6.03
C LEU A 202 14.24 -2.13 5.47
N THR A 203 15.14 -1.26 5.94
CA THR A 203 15.27 0.12 5.43
C THR A 203 15.59 0.16 3.93
N ARG A 204 16.41 -0.78 3.43
CA ARG A 204 16.72 -0.88 2.00
C ARG A 204 15.55 -1.40 1.18
N LEU A 205 14.81 -2.37 1.71
CA LEU A 205 13.59 -2.89 1.08
C LEU A 205 12.50 -1.82 1.01
N THR A 206 12.28 -1.10 2.11
CA THR A 206 11.29 -0.01 2.17
C THR A 206 11.62 1.12 1.23
N LEU A 207 12.91 1.39 0.97
CA LEU A 207 13.31 2.38 -0.04
C LEU A 207 12.77 2.02 -1.43
N VAL A 208 12.99 0.77 -1.85
CA VAL A 208 12.52 0.27 -3.14
C VAL A 208 11.00 0.22 -3.18
N GLY A 209 10.37 -0.28 -2.11
CA GLY A 209 8.91 -0.33 -1.98
C GLY A 209 8.25 1.06 -2.03
N ALA A 210 8.77 2.03 -1.29
CA ALA A 210 8.24 3.39 -1.24
C ALA A 210 8.39 4.12 -2.59
N LEU A 211 9.54 3.98 -3.26
CA LEU A 211 9.76 4.57 -4.58
C LEU A 211 8.79 3.95 -5.60
N PHE A 212 8.63 2.63 -5.58
CA PHE A 212 7.71 1.92 -6.45
C PHE A 212 6.25 2.34 -6.23
N LEU A 213 5.77 2.32 -4.97
CA LEU A 213 4.40 2.71 -4.63
C LEU A 213 4.13 4.17 -4.95
N GLY A 214 5.07 5.07 -4.65
CA GLY A 214 4.96 6.49 -4.99
C GLY A 214 4.84 6.69 -6.50
N THR A 215 5.68 6.02 -7.29
CA THR A 215 5.68 6.12 -8.76
C THR A 215 4.39 5.59 -9.36
N ILE A 216 3.90 4.45 -8.87
CA ILE A 216 2.64 3.88 -9.33
C ILE A 216 1.45 4.77 -8.93
N ALA A 217 1.46 5.35 -7.73
CA ALA A 217 0.38 6.20 -7.26
C ALA A 217 0.20 7.46 -8.13
N ILE A 218 1.29 8.03 -8.64
CA ILE A 218 1.24 9.22 -9.52
C ILE A 218 0.95 8.90 -11.00
N LEU A 219 1.17 7.66 -11.44
CA LEU A 219 1.01 7.28 -12.84
C LEU A 219 -0.39 7.63 -13.41
N PRO A 220 -1.52 7.33 -12.73
CA PRO A 220 -2.85 7.71 -13.22
C PRO A 220 -3.05 9.22 -13.36
N LEU A 221 -2.44 10.02 -12.47
CA LEU A 221 -2.52 11.48 -12.50
C LEU A 221 -1.75 12.06 -13.69
N ILE A 222 -0.58 11.48 -13.99
CA ILE A 222 0.22 11.86 -15.16
C ILE A 222 -0.55 11.51 -16.44
N LEU A 223 -1.11 10.30 -16.53
CA LEU A 223 -1.90 9.87 -17.69
C LEU A 223 -3.10 10.78 -17.92
N ARG A 224 -3.80 11.21 -16.85
CA ARG A 224 -4.87 12.20 -16.94
C ARG A 224 -4.40 13.51 -17.55
N SER A 225 -3.23 14.00 -17.15
CA SER A 225 -2.69 15.28 -17.64
C SER A 225 -2.35 15.24 -19.14
N VAL A 226 -1.94 14.07 -19.65
CA VAL A 226 -1.57 13.89 -21.06
C VAL A 226 -2.79 13.57 -21.94
N THR A 227 -3.69 12.72 -21.45
CA THR A 227 -4.85 12.23 -22.23
C THR A 227 -6.10 13.09 -22.08
N GLY A 228 -6.19 13.91 -21.03
CA GLY A 228 -7.37 14.73 -20.71
C GLY A 228 -8.57 13.94 -20.18
N ILE A 229 -8.52 12.60 -20.16
CA ILE A 229 -9.65 11.76 -19.74
C ILE A 229 -9.67 11.63 -18.22
N GLN A 230 -10.67 12.24 -17.59
CA GLN A 230 -10.83 12.19 -16.12
C GLN A 230 -11.18 10.77 -15.61
N ALA A 231 -11.90 9.99 -16.41
CA ALA A 231 -12.29 8.62 -16.06
C ALA A 231 -11.07 7.70 -15.82
N LEU A 232 -9.98 7.87 -16.58
CA LEU A 232 -8.74 7.09 -16.41
C LEU A 232 -8.06 7.37 -15.06
N ALA A 233 -8.11 8.61 -14.58
CA ALA A 233 -7.44 9.01 -13.34
C ALA A 233 -8.13 8.42 -12.11
N ILE A 234 -9.46 8.58 -12.05
CA ILE A 234 -10.29 8.10 -10.95
C ILE A 234 -10.24 6.57 -10.93
N GLY A 235 -10.35 5.92 -12.11
CA GLY A 235 -10.21 4.49 -12.26
C GLY A 235 -8.85 3.97 -11.82
N GLY A 236 -7.75 4.61 -12.21
CA GLY A 236 -6.40 4.14 -11.90
C GLY A 236 -6.06 4.13 -10.40
N THR A 237 -6.28 5.23 -9.69
CA THR A 237 -6.03 5.26 -8.23
C THR A 237 -6.97 4.36 -7.46
N ALA A 238 -8.24 4.29 -7.88
CA ALA A 238 -9.23 3.44 -7.23
C ALA A 238 -8.92 1.95 -7.46
N LEU A 239 -8.47 1.58 -8.65
CA LEU A 239 -8.06 0.22 -8.97
C LEU A 239 -6.83 -0.22 -8.19
N LEU A 240 -5.85 0.66 -8.00
CA LEU A 240 -4.69 0.41 -7.14
C LEU A 240 -5.09 0.04 -5.72
N ILE A 241 -6.02 0.81 -5.15
CA ILE A 241 -6.54 0.56 -3.80
C ILE A 241 -7.27 -0.79 -3.79
N VAL A 242 -8.13 -1.03 -4.77
CA VAL A 242 -8.91 -2.27 -4.90
C VAL A 242 -8.03 -3.50 -4.96
N VAL A 243 -7.07 -3.56 -5.89
CA VAL A 243 -6.18 -4.72 -6.07
C VAL A 243 -5.42 -4.99 -4.77
N SER A 244 -4.90 -3.95 -4.15
CA SER A 244 -4.07 -4.10 -2.96
C SER A 244 -4.88 -4.54 -1.73
N VAL A 245 -6.14 -4.08 -1.60
CA VAL A 245 -7.06 -4.53 -0.53
C VAL A 245 -7.50 -5.98 -0.75
N VAL A 246 -7.79 -6.36 -2.00
CA VAL A 246 -8.12 -7.75 -2.36
C VAL A 246 -6.96 -8.68 -2.03
N LEU A 247 -5.71 -8.32 -2.38
CA LEU A 247 -4.53 -9.11 -2.04
C LEU A 247 -4.35 -9.28 -0.53
N ASP A 248 -4.57 -8.23 0.27
CA ASP A 248 -4.51 -8.33 1.73
C ASP A 248 -5.60 -9.25 2.29
N LEU A 249 -6.83 -9.12 1.79
CA LEU A 249 -7.96 -9.95 2.19
C LEU A 249 -7.71 -11.43 1.86
N THR A 250 -7.30 -11.74 0.63
CA THR A 250 -6.99 -13.11 0.20
C THR A 250 -5.87 -13.72 1.04
N LYS A 251 -4.82 -12.94 1.34
CA LYS A 251 -3.72 -13.41 2.20
C LYS A 251 -4.19 -13.73 3.62
N LYS A 252 -5.05 -12.89 4.20
CA LYS A 252 -5.61 -13.12 5.55
C LYS A 252 -6.56 -14.32 5.61
N ILE A 253 -7.39 -14.49 4.59
CA ILE A 253 -8.25 -15.67 4.45
C ILE A 253 -7.39 -16.93 4.37
N ASN A 254 -6.39 -16.96 3.48
CA ASN A 254 -5.50 -18.12 3.32
C ASN A 254 -4.75 -18.45 4.62
N ALA A 255 -4.31 -17.43 5.37
CA ALA A 255 -3.67 -17.63 6.67
C ALA A 255 -4.61 -18.26 7.70
N GLN A 256 -5.87 -17.82 7.78
CA GLN A 256 -6.86 -18.39 8.69
C GLN A 256 -7.27 -19.82 8.30
N VAL A 257 -7.44 -20.09 7.01
CA VAL A 257 -7.75 -21.44 6.50
C VAL A 257 -6.61 -22.40 6.82
N SER A 258 -5.36 -21.99 6.59
CA SER A 258 -4.19 -22.81 6.92
C SER A 258 -4.14 -23.17 8.41
N VAL A 259 -4.42 -22.22 9.31
CA VAL A 259 -4.47 -22.52 10.76
C VAL A 259 -5.59 -23.50 11.12
N ARG A 260 -6.69 -23.53 10.37
CA ARG A 260 -7.81 -24.46 10.61
C ARG A 260 -7.54 -25.87 10.08
N GLU A 261 -6.71 -25.99 9.03
CA GLU A 261 -6.31 -27.28 8.46
C GLU A 261 -5.21 -27.99 9.26
N TYR A 262 -4.54 -27.26 10.16
CA TYR A 262 -3.58 -27.79 11.14
C TYR A 262 -4.22 -28.03 12.52
#